data_AF-A0A7C7MCN1-F1
#
_entry.id   AF-A0A7C7MCN1-F1
#
_cell.length_a   1.000
_cell.length_b   1.000
_cell.length_c   1.000
_cell.angle_alpha   90.00
_cell.angle_beta   90.00
_cell.angle_gamma   90.00
#
_symmetry.space_group_name_H-M   'P 1'
#
loop_
_entity.id
_entity.type
_entity.pdbx_description
1 polymer ?
#
loop_
_entity_poly.entity_id
_entity_poly.type
_entity_poly.pdbx_seq_one_letter_code
_entity_poly.pdbx_strand_id
1 'polypeptide(L)'
;QKAYDVATIRSVEPGEGNSEVPYKFELLGWQTMEEGLVIRAQGKGGGFRGGNEGFQPDRNEVFKKFSTRSMRPVINFETCIKCTLCWLQCPDTCFDVTPDGLYDANMESCCGCGVCEAVCPVPDCVTMVSEADFNDNSSQWEAWQEDKPSYQQWMTALVDKQKAESRTHGFHHIGGYTEEIAASEDA
;
A
#
# COMPACT_ATOMS: atom_id res chain seq x y z
N GLN A 1 2.06 20.46 -75.71
CA GLN A 1 2.98 19.35 -75.34
C GLN A 1 2.13 18.26 -74.70
N LYS A 2 2.30 17.01 -75.10
CA LYS A 2 1.49 15.90 -74.55
C LYS A 2 2.13 15.45 -73.24
N ALA A 3 1.33 14.93 -72.30
CA ALA A 3 1.79 14.60 -70.94
C ALA A 3 2.97 13.60 -70.90
N TYR A 4 3.11 12.75 -71.93
CA TYR A 4 4.22 11.80 -72.02
C TYR A 4 5.55 12.45 -72.46
N ASP A 5 5.53 13.65 -73.05
CA ASP A 5 6.74 14.37 -73.46
C ASP A 5 7.48 15.01 -72.25
N VAL A 6 6.87 14.96 -71.05
CA VAL A 6 7.36 15.60 -69.82
C VAL A 6 7.73 14.59 -68.73
N ALA A 7 7.41 13.30 -68.94
CA ALA A 7 7.68 12.25 -67.96
C ALA A 7 9.10 11.69 -68.15
N THR A 8 10.00 12.03 -67.23
CA THR A 8 11.36 11.49 -67.18
C THR A 8 11.39 10.20 -66.35
N ILE A 9 11.71 9.08 -66.99
CA ILE A 9 11.90 7.79 -66.29
C ILE A 9 13.37 7.71 -65.88
N ARG A 10 13.63 7.53 -64.58
CA ARG A 10 14.98 7.30 -64.05
C ARG A 10 14.98 6.06 -63.15
N SER A 11 16.06 5.27 -63.26
CA SER A 11 16.44 4.27 -62.26
C SER A 11 16.65 4.96 -60.90
N VAL A 12 16.11 4.40 -59.83
CA VAL A 12 16.36 4.85 -58.46
C VAL A 12 17.43 3.94 -57.87
N GLU A 13 18.57 4.49 -57.52
CA GLU A 13 19.70 3.72 -56.98
C GLU A 13 19.51 3.45 -55.48
N PRO A 14 20.11 2.37 -54.91
CA PRO A 14 20.06 2.09 -53.49
C PRO A 14 20.57 3.29 -52.65
N GLY A 15 19.68 3.92 -51.87
CA GLY A 15 19.99 5.09 -51.04
C GLY A 15 19.32 6.40 -51.47
N GLU A 16 18.65 6.44 -52.62
CA GLU A 16 17.92 7.63 -53.11
C GLU A 16 16.47 7.73 -52.58
N GLY A 17 16.15 7.01 -51.50
CA GLY A 17 14.85 7.07 -50.83
C GLY A 17 14.69 8.35 -49.99
N ASN A 18 13.44 8.78 -49.77
CA ASN A 18 13.15 9.84 -48.80
C ASN A 18 13.66 9.43 -47.41
N SER A 19 14.53 10.24 -46.81
CA SER A 19 15.10 9.98 -45.48
C SER A 19 14.11 10.20 -44.33
N GLU A 20 12.94 10.76 -44.62
CA GLU A 20 11.91 11.00 -43.62
C GLU A 20 11.29 9.68 -43.15
N VAL A 21 11.29 9.48 -41.82
CA VAL A 21 10.55 8.40 -41.18
C VAL A 21 9.15 8.95 -40.86
N PRO A 22 8.10 8.61 -41.63
CA PRO A 22 6.82 9.30 -41.54
C PRO A 22 6.07 9.01 -40.23
N TYR A 23 6.36 7.88 -39.57
CA TYR A 23 5.74 7.51 -38.30
C TYR A 23 6.77 6.82 -37.41
N LYS A 24 6.87 7.27 -36.15
CA LYS A 24 7.57 6.58 -35.08
C LYS A 24 6.55 6.20 -34.03
N PHE A 25 6.32 4.91 -33.83
CA PHE A 25 5.52 4.40 -32.73
C PHE A 25 6.45 3.85 -31.66
N GLU A 26 6.14 4.14 -30.41
CA GLU A 26 6.76 3.45 -29.28
C GLU A 26 6.02 2.13 -29.11
N LEU A 27 6.72 1.02 -29.35
CA LEU A 27 6.14 -0.30 -29.16
C LEU A 27 5.79 -0.47 -27.68
N LEU A 28 4.63 -1.07 -27.40
CA LEU A 28 4.30 -1.52 -26.05
C LEU A 28 5.45 -2.40 -25.55
N GLY A 29 5.92 -2.17 -24.32
CA GLY A 29 7.10 -2.83 -23.73
C GLY A 29 6.95 -4.33 -23.44
N TRP A 30 6.28 -5.09 -24.31
CA TRP A 30 6.09 -6.53 -24.18
C TRP A 30 7.42 -7.30 -24.17
N GLN A 31 8.49 -6.74 -24.75
CA GLN A 31 9.84 -7.31 -24.70
C GLN A 31 10.53 -7.15 -23.34
N THR A 32 10.07 -6.20 -22.53
CA THR A 32 10.56 -6.02 -21.14
C THR A 32 9.68 -6.75 -20.12
N MET A 33 8.58 -7.36 -20.55
CA MET A 33 7.74 -8.18 -19.68
C MET A 33 8.46 -9.50 -19.39
N GLU A 34 8.44 -9.91 -18.12
CA GLU A 34 8.92 -11.23 -17.71
C GLU A 34 7.91 -12.30 -18.17
N GLU A 35 8.39 -13.50 -18.52
CA GLU A 35 7.53 -14.62 -18.99
C GLU A 35 6.51 -15.09 -17.94
N GLY A 36 6.66 -14.68 -16.67
CA GLY A 36 5.73 -15.01 -15.59
C GLY A 36 5.81 -14.03 -14.42
N LEU A 37 4.93 -14.23 -13.45
CA LEU A 37 4.93 -13.46 -12.21
C LEU A 37 6.12 -13.90 -11.33
N VAL A 38 7.21 -13.14 -11.37
CA VAL A 38 8.35 -13.35 -10.47
C VAL A 38 8.16 -12.52 -9.21
N ILE A 39 7.78 -13.15 -8.10
CA ILE A 39 7.81 -12.51 -6.79
C ILE A 39 9.25 -12.53 -6.30
N ARG A 40 9.94 -11.40 -6.48
CA ARG A 40 11.30 -11.22 -5.95
C ARG A 40 11.25 -11.27 -4.43
N ALA A 41 12.25 -11.89 -3.81
CA ALA A 41 12.37 -11.91 -2.36
C ALA A 41 12.60 -10.49 -1.83
N GLN A 42 12.00 -10.18 -0.69
CA GLN A 42 12.28 -8.96 0.06
C GLN A 42 13.76 -8.97 0.51
N GLY A 43 14.44 -7.82 0.44
CA GLY A 43 15.78 -7.71 0.98
C GLY A 43 15.80 -7.86 2.50
N LYS A 44 17.01 -7.96 3.07
CA LYS A 44 17.20 -8.19 4.51
C LYS A 44 16.83 -6.98 5.39
N GLY A 45 16.45 -5.85 4.79
CA GLY A 45 16.40 -4.56 5.48
C GLY A 45 17.75 -3.84 5.45
N GLY A 46 17.74 -2.60 5.95
CA GLY A 46 18.91 -1.75 6.12
C GLY A 46 19.15 -1.42 7.59
N GLY A 47 20.21 -0.66 7.87
CA GLY A 47 20.41 -0.11 9.21
C GLY A 47 19.45 1.04 9.49
N PHE A 48 19.21 1.29 10.78
CA PHE A 48 18.24 2.27 11.25
C PHE A 48 18.61 3.68 10.74
N ARG A 49 17.66 4.35 10.08
CA ARG A 49 17.84 5.70 9.48
C ARG A 49 19.09 5.79 8.57
N GLY A 50 19.40 4.73 7.82
CA GLY A 50 20.54 4.69 6.92
C GLY A 50 21.90 4.54 7.63
N GLY A 51 21.89 4.22 8.92
CA GLY A 51 23.09 3.81 9.65
C GLY A 51 23.60 2.43 9.23
N ASN A 52 24.77 2.06 9.74
CA ASN A 52 25.37 0.73 9.53
C ASN A 52 24.84 -0.33 10.52
N GLU A 53 24.10 0.10 11.54
CA GLU A 53 23.57 -0.73 12.63
C GLU A 53 22.05 -0.52 12.78
N GLY A 54 21.39 -1.41 13.52
CA GLY A 54 19.93 -1.41 13.68
C GLY A 54 19.20 -2.11 12.54
N PHE A 55 17.87 -1.99 12.53
CA PHE A 55 17.01 -2.64 11.55
C PHE A 55 15.93 -1.67 11.04
N GLN A 56 15.92 -1.46 9.72
CA GLN A 56 14.83 -0.85 8.97
C GLN A 56 14.32 -1.89 7.98
N PRO A 57 13.01 -2.18 7.98
CA PRO A 57 12.47 -3.20 7.09
C PRO A 57 12.52 -2.74 5.63
N ASP A 58 12.96 -3.65 4.75
CA ASP A 58 12.93 -3.40 3.30
C ASP A 58 11.49 -3.52 2.76
N ARG A 59 11.23 -3.03 1.56
CA ARG A 59 9.91 -3.08 0.93
C ARG A 59 10.00 -3.79 -0.41
N ASN A 60 9.02 -4.64 -0.70
CA ASN A 60 8.96 -5.25 -2.02
C ASN A 60 8.44 -4.23 -3.03
N GLU A 61 9.17 -4.04 -4.12
CA GLU A 61 8.80 -3.12 -5.19
C GLU A 61 7.55 -3.60 -5.95
N VAL A 62 7.42 -4.92 -6.13
CA VAL A 62 6.41 -5.53 -7.00
C VAL A 62 5.25 -6.12 -6.19
N PHE A 63 5.56 -6.80 -5.09
CA PHE A 63 4.54 -7.52 -4.31
C PHE A 63 4.05 -6.70 -3.11
N LYS A 64 2.97 -5.95 -3.32
CA LYS A 64 2.30 -5.19 -2.27
C LYS A 64 1.27 -6.06 -1.55
N LYS A 65 1.31 -6.06 -0.22
CA LYS A 65 0.50 -6.96 0.63
C LYS A 65 -0.91 -6.44 0.90
N PHE A 66 -1.19 -5.18 0.57
CA PHE A 66 -2.45 -4.53 0.90
C PHE A 66 -3.70 -5.17 0.29
N SER A 67 -3.56 -5.86 -0.84
CA SER A 67 -4.67 -6.51 -1.54
C SER A 67 -5.36 -7.62 -0.74
N THR A 68 -4.74 -8.12 0.34
CA THR A 68 -5.32 -9.15 1.20
C THR A 68 -6.14 -8.60 2.35
N ARG A 69 -6.26 -7.28 2.49
CA ARG A 69 -6.91 -6.65 3.64
C ARG A 69 -8.43 -6.67 3.55
N SER A 70 -9.07 -6.97 4.67
CA SER A 70 -10.47 -6.61 4.93
C SER A 70 -10.61 -5.43 5.89
N MET A 71 -9.61 -5.21 6.75
CA MET A 71 -9.46 -4.04 7.61
C MET A 71 -8.00 -3.57 7.59
N ARG A 72 -7.78 -2.30 7.95
CA ARG A 72 -6.45 -1.70 8.15
C ARG A 72 -6.38 -0.95 9.48
N PRO A 73 -5.21 -0.79 10.09
CA PRO A 73 -5.06 -0.03 11.32
C PRO A 73 -5.13 1.48 11.05
N VAL A 74 -5.91 2.18 11.86
CA VAL A 74 -5.94 3.64 11.96
C VAL A 74 -5.30 4.03 13.29
N ILE A 75 -4.36 4.97 13.27
CA ILE A 75 -3.49 5.26 14.42
C ILE A 75 -3.81 6.64 15.01
N ASN A 76 -4.08 6.68 16.32
CA ASN A 76 -4.13 7.92 17.08
C ASN A 76 -2.73 8.27 17.61
N PHE A 77 -2.07 9.19 16.91
CA PHE A 77 -0.72 9.65 17.23
C PHE A 77 -0.65 10.49 18.51
N GLU A 78 -1.76 11.10 18.96
CA GLU A 78 -1.78 11.90 20.21
C GLU A 78 -1.77 11.03 21.46
N THR A 79 -2.42 9.86 21.39
CA THR A 79 -2.48 8.91 22.53
C THR A 79 -1.32 7.93 22.56
N CYS A 80 -0.51 7.88 21.50
CA CYS A 80 0.60 6.94 21.39
C CYS A 80 1.70 7.23 22.42
N ILE A 81 1.94 6.27 23.31
CA ILE A 81 2.98 6.35 24.35
C ILE A 81 4.35 5.82 23.89
N LYS A 82 4.53 5.53 22.59
CA LYS A 82 5.80 5.08 21.99
C LYS A 82 6.37 3.80 22.62
N CYS A 83 5.51 2.86 23.00
CA CYS A 83 5.90 1.61 23.67
C CYS A 83 6.56 0.55 22.75
N THR A 84 6.58 0.76 21.42
CA THR A 84 7.23 -0.12 20.43
C THR A 84 6.56 -1.47 20.20
N LEU A 85 5.48 -1.80 20.92
CA LEU A 85 4.84 -3.12 20.83
C LEU A 85 4.25 -3.41 19.45
N CYS A 86 3.57 -2.44 18.82
CA CYS A 86 3.02 -2.59 17.48
C CYS A 86 4.11 -2.85 16.42
N TRP A 87 5.26 -2.21 16.57
CA TRP A 87 6.41 -2.39 15.68
C TRP A 87 7.05 -3.78 15.85
N LEU A 88 7.28 -4.18 17.11
CA LEU A 88 7.95 -5.45 17.43
C LEU A 88 7.09 -6.68 17.09
N GLN A 89 5.78 -6.60 17.29
CA GLN A 89 4.85 -7.71 17.09
C GLN A 89 4.26 -7.77 15.68
N CYS A 90 4.57 -6.80 14.81
CA CYS A 90 4.08 -6.82 13.44
C CYS A 90 4.78 -7.95 12.66
N PRO A 91 4.05 -9.00 12.21
CA PRO A 91 4.66 -10.12 11.48
C PRO A 91 5.24 -9.69 10.13
N ASP A 92 4.70 -8.61 9.54
CA ASP A 92 5.11 -8.08 8.26
C ASP A 92 6.10 -6.91 8.35
N THR A 93 6.44 -6.47 9.56
CA THR A 93 7.32 -5.31 9.80
C THR A 93 6.87 -4.06 9.03
N CYS A 94 5.57 -3.79 8.99
CA CYS A 94 5.01 -2.69 8.21
C CYS A 94 5.15 -1.31 8.86
N PHE A 95 5.53 -1.23 10.14
CA PHE A 95 5.69 0.05 10.83
C PHE A 95 7.06 0.68 10.57
N ASP A 96 7.05 1.94 10.17
CA ASP A 96 8.22 2.79 10.04
C ASP A 96 8.34 3.71 11.26
N VAL A 97 9.56 3.86 11.79
CA VAL A 97 9.81 4.72 12.95
C VAL A 97 9.98 6.15 12.46
N THR A 98 9.08 7.03 12.87
CA THR A 98 9.03 8.42 12.42
C THR A 98 10.15 9.26 13.09
N PRO A 99 10.46 10.45 12.58
CA PRO A 99 11.46 11.35 13.18
C PRO A 99 11.21 11.66 14.66
N ASP A 100 9.95 11.83 15.04
CA ASP A 100 9.44 12.10 16.38
C ASP A 100 9.26 10.85 17.26
N GLY A 101 9.65 9.66 16.76
CA GLY A 101 9.67 8.40 17.50
C GLY A 101 8.30 7.74 17.66
N LEU A 102 7.33 8.13 16.82
CA LEU A 102 6.08 7.41 16.63
C LEU A 102 6.28 6.28 15.61
N TYR A 103 5.22 5.53 15.37
CA TYR A 103 5.21 4.39 14.47
C TYR A 103 4.12 4.60 13.43
N ASP A 104 4.53 4.88 12.19
CA ASP A 104 3.60 5.01 11.06
C ASP A 104 3.50 3.68 10.34
N ALA A 105 2.28 3.25 10.02
CA ALA A 105 2.08 1.99 9.33
C ALA A 105 2.12 2.19 7.81
N ASN A 106 3.08 1.56 7.14
CA ASN A 106 3.15 1.53 5.69
C ASN A 106 1.97 0.72 5.12
N MET A 107 0.97 1.44 4.60
CA MET A 107 -0.26 0.85 4.08
C MET A 107 -0.07 0.07 2.78
N GLU A 108 1.10 0.09 2.13
CA GLU A 108 1.34 -0.83 1.01
C GLU A 108 1.79 -2.22 1.47
N SER A 109 2.42 -2.28 2.66
CA SER A 109 3.03 -3.48 3.22
C SER A 109 2.16 -4.14 4.30
N CYS A 110 1.20 -3.42 4.86
CA CYS A 110 0.28 -3.95 5.86
C CYS A 110 -0.68 -4.97 5.24
N CYS A 111 -0.76 -6.17 5.83
CA CYS A 111 -1.70 -7.22 5.42
C CYS A 111 -3.04 -7.20 6.19
N GLY A 112 -3.20 -6.29 7.16
CA GLY A 112 -4.46 -6.12 7.91
C GLY A 112 -4.73 -7.18 9.00
N CYS A 113 -3.68 -7.79 9.56
CA CYS A 113 -3.82 -8.90 10.53
C CYS A 113 -4.40 -8.52 11.90
N GLY A 114 -4.43 -7.23 12.28
CA GLY A 114 -5.00 -6.78 13.55
C GLY A 114 -4.14 -6.99 14.80
N VAL A 115 -2.94 -7.60 14.69
CA VAL A 115 -2.05 -7.84 15.84
C VAL A 115 -1.69 -6.53 16.55
N CYS A 116 -1.46 -5.46 15.80
CA CYS A 116 -1.08 -4.16 16.35
C CYS A 116 -2.14 -3.53 17.25
N GLU A 117 -3.43 -3.68 16.95
CA GLU A 117 -4.53 -3.26 17.82
C GLU A 117 -4.57 -4.13 19.09
N ALA A 118 -4.47 -5.46 18.94
CA ALA A 118 -4.57 -6.40 20.06
C ALA A 118 -3.44 -6.25 21.10
N VAL A 119 -2.23 -5.86 20.68
CA VAL A 119 -1.08 -5.68 21.58
C VAL A 119 -0.93 -4.26 22.11
N CYS A 120 -1.69 -3.29 21.59
CA CYS A 120 -1.54 -1.90 22.00
C CYS A 120 -2.08 -1.71 23.44
N PRO A 121 -1.27 -1.20 24.38
CA PRO A 121 -1.70 -1.06 25.78
C PRO A 121 -2.60 0.16 26.00
N VAL A 122 -2.70 1.05 25.01
CA VAL A 122 -3.52 2.26 25.07
C VAL A 122 -4.82 1.99 24.32
N PRO A 123 -5.99 2.09 24.98
CA PRO A 123 -7.29 1.91 24.34
C PRO A 123 -7.45 2.85 23.13
N ASP A 124 -7.99 2.32 22.04
CA ASP A 124 -8.30 3.06 20.79
C ASP A 124 -7.08 3.78 20.16
N CYS A 125 -5.85 3.51 20.60
CA CYS A 125 -4.66 4.12 20.00
C CYS A 125 -4.36 3.56 18.61
N VAL A 126 -4.66 2.27 18.40
CA VAL A 126 -4.64 1.62 17.10
C VAL A 126 -5.96 0.90 16.97
N THR A 127 -6.77 1.29 15.99
CA THR A 127 -8.09 0.70 15.77
C THR A 127 -8.16 0.14 14.37
N MET A 128 -8.61 -1.11 14.21
CA MET A 128 -8.78 -1.70 12.89
C MET A 128 -10.10 -1.24 12.26
N VAL A 129 -10.03 -0.63 11.08
CA VAL A 129 -11.18 -0.07 10.35
C VAL A 129 -11.31 -0.74 8.99
N SER A 130 -12.55 -0.91 8.52
CA SER A 130 -12.89 -1.52 7.23
C SER A 130 -12.09 -0.95 6.05
N GLU A 131 -11.44 -1.81 5.27
CA GLU A 131 -10.64 -1.42 4.09
C GLU A 131 -11.48 -0.66 3.05
N ALA A 132 -12.78 -0.91 2.98
CA ALA A 132 -13.69 -0.30 2.02
C ALA A 132 -13.89 1.22 2.23
N ASP A 133 -13.52 1.75 3.40
CA ASP A 133 -13.63 3.18 3.71
C ASP A 133 -12.46 4.02 3.19
N PHE A 134 -11.50 3.39 2.51
CA PHE A 134 -10.26 4.03 2.07
C PHE A 134 -10.08 3.93 0.56
N ASN A 135 -9.51 4.98 -0.03
CA ASN A 135 -9.25 5.05 -1.47
C ASN A 135 -7.75 5.04 -1.83
N ASP A 136 -6.87 5.15 -0.83
CA ASP A 136 -5.41 5.17 -1.03
C ASP A 136 -4.66 4.44 0.10
N ASN A 137 -3.33 4.40 -0.03
CA ASN A 137 -2.40 3.82 0.95
C ASN A 137 -1.37 4.87 1.42
N SER A 138 -1.78 6.13 1.49
CA SER A 138 -0.91 7.23 1.93
C SER A 138 -0.52 7.11 3.41
N SER A 139 0.55 7.82 3.80
CA SER A 139 1.02 7.85 5.18
C SER A 139 0.02 8.58 6.08
N GLN A 140 -0.39 7.93 7.17
CA GLN A 140 -1.25 8.55 8.16
C GLN A 140 -0.47 9.59 8.98
N TRP A 141 0.82 9.33 9.25
CA TRP A 141 1.66 10.26 9.98
C TRP A 141 1.92 11.56 9.22
N GLU A 142 2.13 11.50 7.89
CA GLU A 142 2.27 12.69 7.06
C GLU A 142 0.99 13.54 7.08
N ALA A 143 -0.18 12.90 6.91
CA ALA A 143 -1.48 13.58 7.00
C ALA A 143 -1.71 14.22 8.37
N TRP A 144 -1.33 13.53 9.45
CA TRP A 144 -1.40 14.09 10.81
C TRP A 144 -0.45 15.28 11.01
N GLN A 145 0.74 15.23 10.43
CA GLN A 145 1.70 16.33 10.54
C GLN A 145 1.30 17.57 9.72
N GLU A 146 0.58 17.39 8.62
CA GLU A 146 0.05 18.49 7.82
C GLU A 146 -1.08 19.22 8.54
N ASP A 147 -2.10 18.50 9.04
CA ASP A 147 -3.23 19.08 9.77
C ASP A 147 -3.76 18.13 10.86
N LYS A 148 -3.30 18.36 12.10
CA LYS A 148 -3.69 17.56 13.27
C LYS A 148 -5.20 17.61 13.55
N PRO A 149 -5.86 18.78 13.62
CA PRO A 149 -7.31 18.84 13.80
C PRO A 149 -8.10 18.07 12.73
N SER A 150 -7.77 18.22 11.44
CA SER A 150 -8.48 17.50 10.38
C SER A 150 -8.26 16.00 10.49
N TYR A 151 -7.02 15.56 10.72
CA TYR A 151 -6.71 14.15 10.92
C TYR A 151 -7.49 13.57 12.10
N GLN A 152 -7.56 14.29 13.23
CA GLN A 152 -8.27 13.83 14.42
C GLN A 152 -9.77 13.67 14.16
N GLN A 153 -10.38 14.59 13.42
CA GLN A 153 -11.80 14.50 13.04
C GLN A 153 -12.04 13.30 12.10
N TRP A 154 -11.21 13.15 11.07
CA TRP A 154 -11.26 12.02 10.13
C TRP A 154 -11.12 10.67 10.84
N MET A 155 -10.09 10.55 11.68
CA MET A 155 -9.79 9.36 12.46
C MET A 155 -10.93 9.01 13.41
N THR A 156 -11.45 10.00 14.14
CA THR A 156 -12.56 9.80 15.10
C THR A 156 -13.82 9.33 14.38
N ALA A 157 -14.17 9.92 13.23
CA ALA A 157 -15.31 9.49 12.44
C ALA A 157 -15.22 8.02 11.99
N LEU A 158 -14.03 7.58 11.58
CA LEU A 158 -13.78 6.19 11.21
C LEU A 158 -13.87 5.24 12.40
N VAL A 159 -13.26 5.60 13.53
CA VAL A 159 -13.28 4.80 14.76
C VAL A 159 -14.71 4.67 15.31
N ASP A 160 -15.48 5.76 15.32
CA ASP A 160 -16.87 5.76 15.79
C ASP A 160 -17.77 4.93 14.88
N LYS A 161 -17.58 5.01 13.56
CA LYS A 161 -18.27 4.15 12.59
C LYS A 161 -17.95 2.68 12.85
N GLN A 162 -16.67 2.35 13.03
CA GLN A 162 -16.23 0.98 13.30
C GLN A 162 -16.80 0.44 14.61
N LYS A 163 -16.93 1.26 15.65
CA LYS A 163 -17.55 0.88 16.93
C LYS A 163 -19.05 0.59 16.80
N ALA A 164 -19.72 1.24 15.86
CA ALA A 164 -21.13 1.01 15.57
C ALA A 164 -21.35 -0.27 14.72
N GLU A 165 -20.36 -0.67 13.93
CA GLU A 165 -20.41 -1.88 13.11
C GLU A 165 -19.91 -3.11 13.88
N SER A 166 -20.55 -4.26 13.69
CA SER A 166 -20.03 -5.51 14.25
C SER A 166 -18.71 -5.84 13.57
N ARG A 167 -17.64 -5.96 14.35
CA ARG A 167 -16.32 -6.36 13.88
C ARG A 167 -16.43 -7.69 13.11
N THR A 168 -16.27 -7.64 11.78
CA THR A 168 -16.45 -8.80 10.88
C THR A 168 -15.28 -9.78 10.87
N HIS A 169 -14.25 -9.53 11.69
CA HIS A 169 -13.01 -10.28 11.63
C HIS A 169 -13.06 -11.55 12.47
N GLY A 170 -13.12 -12.67 11.74
CA GLY A 170 -12.26 -13.84 11.91
C GLY A 170 -11.87 -14.23 13.34
N PHE A 171 -12.48 -15.28 13.85
CA PHE A 171 -12.09 -16.08 15.03
C PHE A 171 -11.33 -15.30 16.13
N HIS A 172 -12.06 -14.50 16.91
CA HIS A 172 -11.52 -13.81 18.08
C HIS A 172 -10.99 -14.80 19.14
N HIS A 173 -11.68 -15.93 19.31
CA HIS A 173 -11.30 -17.02 20.21
C HIS A 173 -11.98 -18.34 19.81
N ILE A 174 -11.46 -19.45 20.34
CA ILE A 174 -12.08 -20.77 20.19
C ILE A 174 -13.47 -20.73 20.81
N GLY A 175 -14.49 -20.88 19.97
CA GLY A 175 -15.89 -20.82 20.37
C GLY A 175 -16.61 -19.52 19.97
N GLY A 176 -15.89 -18.48 19.53
CA GLY A 176 -16.48 -17.17 19.21
C GLY A 176 -17.61 -17.22 18.19
N TYR A 177 -17.47 -18.01 17.11
CA TYR A 177 -18.56 -18.19 16.15
C TYR A 177 -19.81 -18.83 16.76
N THR A 178 -19.63 -19.77 17.69
CA THR A 178 -20.77 -20.39 18.40
C THR A 178 -21.48 -19.37 19.28
N GLU A 179 -20.74 -18.48 19.93
CA GLU A 179 -21.30 -17.39 20.75
C GLU A 179 -22.03 -16.37 19.88
N GLU A 180 -21.45 -15.97 18.74
CA GLU A 180 -22.07 -15.06 17.77
C GLU A 180 -23.34 -15.66 17.16
N ILE A 181 -23.32 -16.95 16.78
CA ILE A 181 -24.50 -17.65 16.26
C ILE A 181 -25.60 -17.69 17.32
N ALA A 182 -25.27 -18.09 18.57
CA ALA A 182 -26.25 -18.12 19.65
C ALA A 182 -26.87 -16.72 19.91
N ALA A 183 -26.03 -15.67 19.94
CA ALA A 183 -26.51 -14.30 20.10
C ALA A 183 -27.39 -13.82 18.93
N SER A 184 -27.15 -14.31 17.71
CA SER A 184 -27.97 -13.99 16.53
C SER A 184 -29.29 -14.76 16.47
N GLU A 185 -29.34 -15.97 17.03
CA GLU A 185 -30.57 -16.77 17.14
C GLU A 185 -31.52 -16.24 18.22
N ASP A 186 -30.97 -15.58 19.24
CA ASP A 186 -31.72 -14.97 20.35
C ASP A 186 -32.21 -13.52 20.06
N ALA A 187 -31.77 -12.90 18.96
CA ALA A 187 -32.07 -11.51 18.58
C ALA A 187 -33.23 -11.39 17.57
#